data_AF-A0A8S9L2N6-F1
#
_entry.id   AF-A0A8S9L2N6-F1
#
_cell.length_a   1.000
_cell.length_b   1.000
_cell.length_c   1.000
_cell.angle_alpha   90.00
_cell.angle_beta   90.00
_cell.angle_gamma   90.00
#
_symmetry.space_group_name_H-M   'P 1'
#
loop_
_entity.id
_entity.type
_entity.pdbx_description
1 polymer ?
#
loop_
_entity_poly.entity_id
_entity_poly.type
_entity_poly.pdbx_seq_one_letter_code
_entity_poly.pdbx_strand_id
1 'polypeptide(L)'
;HFSEVQALPIGDFREFDIFWNGQRFDKTVRPEYLKTTTIKSTTPVTCKGGVCNLELIRTTNSILPPLLNAIELYTVVKFPQVETNENDVVAILKIKAQYGLNRITWQGDPCVPQKFLWDGLNCNSTDTSTPPIITYL
;
A
#
# COMPACT_ATOMS: atom_id res chain seq x y z
N HIS A 1 8.13 -9.57 4.65
CA HIS A 1 8.63 -10.72 3.87
C HIS A 1 9.97 -11.15 4.44
N PHE A 2 10.15 -12.46 4.60
CA PHE A 2 11.32 -13.05 5.25
C PHE A 2 11.86 -14.21 4.43
N SER A 3 13.18 -14.33 4.34
CA SER A 3 13.88 -15.46 3.75
C SER A 3 15.29 -15.52 4.33
N GLU A 4 15.71 -16.66 4.86
CA GLU A 4 17.07 -16.80 5.35
C GLU A 4 18.03 -16.79 4.14
N VAL A 5 18.93 -15.82 4.10
CA VAL A 5 19.86 -15.60 2.98
C VAL A 5 21.26 -16.15 3.29
N GLN A 6 21.53 -16.46 4.55
CA GLN A 6 22.77 -17.08 4.99
C GLN A 6 22.61 -18.60 5.00
N ALA A 7 23.57 -19.32 4.41
CA ALA A 7 23.63 -20.77 4.55
C ALA A 7 24.12 -21.10 5.97
N LEU A 8 23.18 -21.32 6.89
CA LEU A 8 23.49 -21.60 8.28
C LEU A 8 23.95 -23.06 8.47
N PRO A 9 24.84 -23.33 9.44
CA PRO A 9 25.19 -24.68 9.84
C PRO A 9 23.95 -25.49 10.26
N ILE A 10 24.05 -26.82 10.18
CA ILE A 10 22.98 -27.71 10.61
C ILE A 10 22.73 -27.51 12.10
N GLY A 11 21.46 -27.29 12.47
CA GLY A 11 21.03 -27.07 13.85
C GLY A 11 20.94 -25.58 14.24
N ASP A 12 21.59 -24.70 13.49
CA ASP A 12 21.44 -23.26 13.66
C ASP A 12 20.25 -22.75 12.84
N PHE A 13 19.45 -21.90 13.45
CA PHE A 13 18.33 -21.26 12.78
C PHE A 13 18.10 -19.87 13.37
N ARG A 14 17.64 -18.97 12.52
CA ARG A 14 17.15 -17.66 12.95
C ARG A 14 15.70 -17.79 13.36
N GLU A 15 15.39 -17.35 14.57
CA GLU A 15 14.04 -17.37 15.11
C GLU A 15 13.74 -16.09 15.88
N PHE A 16 12.61 -15.47 15.56
CA PHE A 16 12.17 -14.24 16.18
C PHE A 16 10.65 -14.11 16.17
N ASP A 17 10.12 -13.38 17.15
CA ASP A 17 8.73 -12.95 17.21
C ASP A 17 8.56 -11.56 16.59
N ILE A 18 7.35 -11.30 16.08
CA ILE A 18 6.97 -10.01 15.50
C ILE A 18 5.94 -9.36 16.41
N PHE A 19 6.19 -8.11 16.78
CA PHE A 19 5.25 -7.28 17.51
C PHE A 19 4.92 -6.02 16.71
N TRP A 20 3.67 -5.60 16.81
CA TRP A 20 3.16 -4.34 16.29
C TRP A 20 2.59 -3.54 17.45
N ASN A 21 3.21 -2.39 17.75
CA ASN A 21 2.87 -1.55 18.90
C ASN A 21 2.82 -2.35 20.22
N GLY A 22 3.83 -3.20 20.47
CA GLY A 22 3.89 -4.06 21.65
C GLY A 22 2.92 -5.25 21.68
N GLN A 23 2.04 -5.39 20.67
CA GLN A 23 1.15 -6.55 20.55
C GLN A 23 1.73 -7.58 19.59
N ARG A 24 1.68 -8.86 19.96
CA ARG A 24 2.16 -9.93 19.09
C ARG A 24 1.37 -9.95 17.79
N PHE A 25 2.08 -9.81 16.66
CA PHE A 25 1.47 -9.65 15.34
C PHE A 25 1.14 -10.99 14.68
N ASP A 26 2.03 -11.98 14.81
CA ASP A 26 1.85 -13.33 14.27
C ASP A 26 2.62 -14.34 15.16
N LYS A 27 2.55 -15.62 14.79
CA LYS A 27 3.38 -16.68 15.35
C LYS A 27 4.87 -16.40 15.12
N THR A 28 5.69 -17.09 15.91
CA THR A 28 7.14 -17.07 15.78
C THR A 28 7.57 -17.40 14.36
N VAL A 29 8.54 -16.64 13.86
CA VAL A 29 9.04 -16.74 12.50
C VAL A 29 10.37 -17.48 12.51
N ARG A 30 10.46 -18.52 11.68
CA ARG A 30 11.69 -19.24 11.39
C ARG A 30 11.87 -19.30 9.87
N PRO A 31 12.58 -18.33 9.26
CA PRO A 31 12.75 -18.28 7.81
C PRO A 31 13.56 -19.48 7.31
N GLU A 32 13.14 -20.07 6.19
CA GLU A 32 13.87 -21.14 5.50
C GLU A 32 14.90 -20.55 4.51
N TYR A 33 16.00 -21.27 4.30
CA TYR A 33 17.08 -20.83 3.40
C TYR A 33 16.58 -20.66 1.96
N LEU A 34 16.74 -19.45 1.41
CA LEU A 34 16.32 -19.03 0.06
C LEU A 34 14.84 -19.28 -0.26
N LYS A 35 13.99 -19.45 0.77
CA LYS A 35 12.55 -19.60 0.62
C LYS A 35 11.84 -18.44 1.28
N THR A 36 10.87 -17.88 0.55
CA THR A 36 10.12 -16.72 1.04
C THR A 36 8.98 -17.15 1.96
N THR A 37 8.89 -16.50 3.12
CA THR A 37 7.75 -16.52 4.01
C THR A 37 7.18 -15.11 4.11
N THR A 38 5.88 -14.97 3.79
CA THR A 38 5.18 -13.69 3.83
C THR A 38 4.19 -13.70 4.97
N ILE A 39 4.31 -12.70 5.84
CA ILE A 39 3.39 -12.44 6.94
C ILE A 39 2.64 -11.17 6.57
N LYS A 40 1.32 -11.21 6.64
CA LYS A 40 0.43 -10.13 6.21
C LYS A 40 -0.65 -9.89 7.25
N SER A 41 -1.05 -8.63 7.43
CA SER A 41 -2.25 -8.32 8.19
C SER A 41 -3.49 -8.72 7.38
N THR A 42 -4.48 -9.33 8.03
CA THR A 42 -5.81 -9.58 7.44
C THR A 42 -6.79 -8.45 7.74
N THR A 43 -6.50 -7.62 8.74
CA THR A 43 -7.33 -6.47 9.14
C THR A 43 -6.50 -5.18 9.15
N PRO A 44 -7.12 -4.01 8.90
CA PRO A 44 -6.44 -2.73 9.06
C PRO A 44 -6.02 -2.53 10.52
N VAL A 45 -4.79 -2.04 10.72
CA VAL A 45 -4.30 -1.68 12.05
C VAL A 45 -4.21 -0.17 12.16
N THR A 46 -4.74 0.38 13.25
CA THR A 46 -4.60 1.81 13.57
C THR A 46 -3.42 2.03 14.50
N CYS A 47 -2.69 3.11 14.26
CA CYS A 47 -1.55 3.50 15.08
C CYS A 47 -1.91 4.78 15.85
N LYS A 48 -1.89 4.69 17.17
CA LYS A 48 -2.22 5.82 18.04
C LYS A 48 -1.18 6.92 17.84
N GLY A 49 -1.64 8.13 17.51
CA GLY A 49 -0.75 9.26 17.24
C GLY A 49 0.00 9.17 15.90
N GLY A 50 -0.39 8.27 14.99
CA GLY A 50 0.22 8.13 13.66
C GLY A 50 1.59 7.44 13.66
N VAL A 51 2.07 6.95 14.80
CA VAL A 51 3.35 6.26 14.93
C VAL A 51 3.10 4.76 15.11
N CYS A 52 3.65 3.95 14.20
CA CYS A 52 3.61 2.49 14.28
C CYS A 52 5.00 1.96 14.59
N ASN A 53 5.12 1.16 15.65
CA ASN A 53 6.35 0.47 15.99
C ASN A 53 6.25 -0.99 15.55
N LEU A 54 7.07 -1.36 14.58
CA LEU A 54 7.32 -2.76 14.24
C LEU A 54 8.56 -3.22 15.00
N GLU A 55 8.41 -4.26 15.80
CA GLU A 55 9.50 -4.82 16.59
C GLU A 55 9.72 -6.28 16.17
N LEU A 56 10.96 -6.62 15.86
CA LEU A 56 11.39 -7.99 15.64
C LEU A 56 12.26 -8.37 16.84
N ILE A 57 11.85 -9.41 17.57
CA ILE A 57 12.49 -9.78 18.84
C ILE A 57 13.00 -11.20 18.73
N ARG A 58 14.32 -11.38 18.83
CA ARG A 58 14.99 -12.69 18.84
C ARG A 58 14.42 -13.55 19.97
N THR A 59 14.07 -14.80 19.67
CA THR A 59 13.67 -15.75 20.73
C THR A 59 14.88 -16.29 21.48
N THR A 60 14.65 -16.97 22.61
CA THR A 60 15.73 -17.64 23.35
C THR A 60 16.34 -18.81 22.57
N ASN A 61 15.66 -19.35 21.54
CA ASN A 61 16.12 -20.50 20.77
C ASN A 61 17.08 -20.12 19.62
N SER A 62 17.19 -18.84 19.28
CA SER A 62 18.06 -18.35 18.20
C SER A 62 19.21 -17.56 18.78
N ILE A 63 20.44 -17.82 18.38
CA ILE A 63 21.60 -16.95 18.72
C ILE A 63 21.79 -15.80 17.73
N LEU A 64 21.12 -15.90 16.58
CA LEU A 64 21.21 -14.92 15.50
C LEU A 64 20.21 -13.78 15.73
N PRO A 65 20.54 -12.52 15.37
CA PRO A 65 19.60 -11.41 15.47
C PRO A 65 18.39 -11.61 14.55
N PRO A 66 17.31 -10.84 14.67
CA PRO A 66 16.23 -10.87 13.69
C PRO A 66 16.69 -10.36 12.31
N LEU A 67 15.88 -10.63 11.30
CA LEU A 67 16.15 -10.35 9.89
C LEU A 67 14.89 -9.77 9.26
N LEU A 68 15.04 -8.75 8.42
CA LEU A 68 13.96 -8.20 7.61
C LEU A 68 14.44 -8.11 6.15
N ASN A 69 13.80 -8.83 5.24
CA ASN A 69 14.14 -8.77 3.81
C ASN A 69 13.36 -7.66 3.09
N ALA A 70 12.05 -7.57 3.34
CA ALA A 70 11.19 -6.53 2.78
C ALA A 70 9.94 -6.30 3.63
N ILE A 71 9.38 -5.09 3.53
CA ILE A 71 8.13 -4.70 4.17
C ILE A 71 7.28 -3.90 3.18
N GLU A 72 5.98 -4.17 3.18
CA GLU A 72 4.99 -3.39 2.45
C GLU A 72 4.03 -2.77 3.46
N LEU A 73 3.84 -1.45 3.39
CA LEU A 73 2.94 -0.71 4.25
C LEU A 73 1.89 -0.01 3.39
N TYR A 74 0.63 -0.36 3.62
CA TYR A 74 -0.52 0.23 2.95
C TYR A 74 -1.29 1.07 3.97
N THR A 75 -1.57 2.32 3.63
CA THR A 75 -2.41 3.21 4.43
C THR A 75 -3.67 3.54 3.67
N VAL A 76 -4.80 3.59 4.39
CA VAL A 76 -6.05 4.07 3.81
C VAL A 76 -5.98 5.58 3.73
N VAL A 77 -5.84 6.10 2.51
CA VAL A 77 -5.99 7.54 2.25
C VAL A 77 -7.47 7.83 2.17
N LYS A 78 -8.00 8.56 3.17
CA LYS A 78 -9.34 9.14 3.06
C LYS A 78 -9.24 10.38 2.20
N PHE A 79 -9.73 10.30 0.97
CA PHE A 79 -9.90 11.49 0.16
C PHE A 79 -11.03 12.34 0.77
N PRO A 80 -10.81 13.66 0.97
CA PRO A 80 -11.85 14.54 1.49
C PRO A 80 -12.99 14.75 0.48
N GLN A 81 -12.73 14.42 -0.79
CA GLN A 81 -13.65 14.58 -1.91
C GLN A 81 -13.93 13.21 -2.54
N VAL A 82 -15.16 13.03 -3.00
CA VAL A 82 -15.54 11.86 -3.79
C VAL A 82 -14.86 11.86 -5.15
N GLU A 83 -14.67 10.66 -5.70
CA GLU A 83 -14.10 10.42 -7.03
C GLU A 83 -15.00 10.98 -8.14
N THR A 84 -14.42 11.20 -9.32
CA THR A 84 -15.16 11.63 -10.52
C THR A 84 -16.29 10.67 -10.83
N ASN A 85 -17.40 11.19 -11.39
CA ASN A 85 -18.51 10.38 -11.85
C ASN A 85 -18.03 9.19 -12.70
N GLU A 86 -18.38 7.96 -12.29
CA GLU A 86 -17.86 6.74 -12.91
C GLU A 86 -18.13 6.66 -14.42
N ASN A 87 -19.30 7.14 -14.87
CA ASN A 87 -19.65 7.14 -16.29
C ASN A 87 -18.74 8.08 -17.10
N ASP A 88 -18.37 9.22 -16.53
CA ASP A 88 -17.47 10.18 -17.15
C ASP A 88 -16.04 9.64 -17.21
N VAL A 89 -15.59 8.95 -16.15
CA VAL A 89 -14.29 8.24 -16.12
C VAL A 89 -14.23 7.21 -17.23
N VAL A 90 -15.26 6.36 -17.35
CA VAL A 90 -15.33 5.35 -18.41
C VAL A 90 -15.36 6.00 -19.80
N ALA A 91 -16.11 7.09 -19.97
CA ALA A 91 -16.19 7.79 -21.24
C ALA A 91 -14.85 8.41 -21.65
N ILE A 92 -14.17 9.12 -20.75
CA ILE A 92 -12.89 9.79 -21.08
C ILE A 92 -11.76 8.78 -21.30
N LEU A 93 -11.75 7.65 -20.58
CA LEU A 93 -10.79 6.58 -20.82
C LEU A 93 -10.99 5.92 -22.19
N LYS A 94 -12.24 5.74 -22.64
CA LYS A 94 -12.53 5.28 -24.00
C LYS A 94 -12.06 6.27 -25.06
N ILE A 95 -12.28 7.58 -24.85
CA ILE A 95 -11.76 8.63 -25.75
C ILE A 95 -10.24 8.59 -25.79
N LYS A 96 -9.58 8.55 -24.63
CA LYS A 96 -8.12 8.44 -24.50
C LYS A 96 -7.58 7.26 -25.31
N ALA A 97 -8.20 6.09 -25.18
CA ALA A 97 -7.80 4.87 -25.89
C ALA A 97 -8.06 4.96 -27.40
N GLN A 98 -9.25 5.41 -27.81
CA GLN A 98 -9.66 5.50 -29.21
C GLN A 98 -8.76 6.43 -30.02
N TYR A 99 -8.36 7.56 -29.43
CA TYR A 99 -7.53 8.57 -30.09
C TYR A 99 -6.04 8.42 -29.77
N GLY A 100 -5.62 7.38 -29.03
CA GLY A 100 -4.22 7.16 -28.67
C GLY A 100 -3.60 8.32 -27.87
N LEU A 101 -4.40 9.02 -27.06
CA LEU A 101 -3.95 10.20 -26.34
C LEU A 101 -3.00 9.79 -25.21
N ASN A 102 -1.76 10.28 -25.29
CA ASN A 102 -0.74 10.04 -24.28
C ASN A 102 -0.31 11.36 -23.62
N ARG A 103 -1.22 11.94 -22.82
CA ARG A 103 -0.95 13.12 -22.00
C ARG A 103 -0.39 12.71 -20.64
N ILE A 104 0.72 13.33 -20.24
CA ILE A 104 1.40 13.05 -18.96
C ILE A 104 0.47 13.31 -17.77
N THR A 105 -0.36 14.35 -17.86
CA THR A 105 -1.31 14.72 -16.81
C THR A 105 -2.57 13.85 -16.75
N TRP A 106 -2.79 12.99 -17.75
CA TRP A 106 -3.96 12.10 -17.79
C TRP A 106 -3.71 10.78 -17.05
N GLN A 107 -3.49 10.88 -15.74
CA GLN A 107 -3.21 9.75 -14.85
C GLN A 107 -4.10 9.83 -13.59
N GLY A 108 -4.56 8.67 -13.10
CA GLY A 108 -5.43 8.61 -11.93
C GLY A 108 -6.85 9.07 -12.21
N ASP A 109 -7.46 9.77 -11.25
CA ASP A 109 -8.80 10.32 -11.38
C ASP A 109 -8.79 11.60 -12.25
N PRO A 110 -9.74 11.79 -13.19
CA PRO A 110 -9.72 12.93 -14.13
C PRO A 110 -9.93 14.31 -13.50
N CYS A 111 -10.69 14.41 -12.41
CA CYS A 111 -11.08 15.69 -11.82
C CYS A 111 -10.47 15.93 -10.43
N VAL A 112 -10.16 14.88 -9.67
CA VAL A 112 -9.70 15.00 -8.28
C VAL A 112 -8.33 14.39 -8.01
N PRO A 113 -7.50 15.03 -7.17
CA PRO A 113 -7.73 16.33 -6.55
C PRO A 113 -7.65 17.47 -7.57
N GLN A 114 -8.39 18.57 -7.35
CA GLN A 114 -8.49 19.69 -8.30
C GLN A 114 -7.13 20.27 -8.72
N LYS A 115 -6.12 20.19 -7.84
CA LYS A 115 -4.73 20.60 -8.13
C LYS A 115 -4.04 19.73 -9.21
N PHE A 116 -4.51 18.50 -9.40
CA PHE A 116 -4.01 17.53 -10.38
C PHE A 116 -5.09 17.13 -11.39
N LEU A 117 -6.08 18.00 -11.61
CA LEU A 117 -7.07 17.84 -12.67
C LEU A 117 -6.35 17.66 -14.01
N TRP A 118 -6.85 16.72 -14.83
CA TRP A 118 -6.24 16.42 -16.13
C TRP A 118 -6.26 17.64 -17.05
N ASP A 119 -5.12 17.95 -17.68
CA ASP A 119 -5.04 19.12 -18.55
C ASP A 119 -6.08 19.08 -19.68
N GLY A 120 -6.72 20.22 -19.90
CA GLY A 120 -7.78 20.39 -20.89
C GLY A 120 -9.15 19.95 -20.42
N LEU A 121 -9.28 19.22 -19.30
CA LEU A 121 -10.61 18.96 -18.76
C LEU A 121 -11.14 20.17 -18.00
N ASN A 122 -12.45 20.33 -18.02
CA ASN A 122 -13.13 21.12 -17.02
C ASN A 122 -14.14 20.26 -16.28
N CYS A 123 -14.05 20.26 -14.95
CA CYS A 123 -14.93 19.47 -14.10
C CYS A 123 -15.79 20.38 -13.24
N ASN A 124 -17.08 20.06 -13.16
CA ASN A 124 -18.00 20.71 -12.23
C ASN A 124 -18.07 19.90 -10.94
N SER A 125 -17.75 20.53 -9.81
CA SER A 125 -17.89 19.97 -8.47
C SER A 125 -18.67 20.97 -7.62
N THR A 126 -19.87 20.58 -7.21
CA THR A 126 -20.76 21.41 -6.39
C THR A 126 -20.40 21.38 -4.92
N ASP A 127 -19.93 20.22 -4.43
CA ASP A 127 -19.40 20.01 -3.08
C ASP A 127 -18.46 18.79 -3.05
N THR A 128 -17.92 18.47 -1.87
CA THR A 128 -17.01 17.34 -1.68
C THR A 128 -17.70 15.97 -1.57
N SER A 129 -19.03 15.94 -1.53
CA SER A 129 -19.87 14.73 -1.41
C SER A 129 -20.54 14.31 -2.72
N THR A 130 -20.48 15.16 -3.74
CA THR A 130 -21.07 14.96 -5.06
C THR A 130 -19.96 14.65 -6.08
N PRO A 131 -20.04 13.50 -6.78
CA PRO A 131 -19.03 13.14 -7.77
C PRO A 131 -18.85 14.25 -8.81
N PRO A 132 -17.63 14.78 -9.00
CA PRO A 132 -17.36 15.75 -10.06
C PRO A 132 -17.76 15.19 -11.43
N ILE A 133 -18.33 16.04 -12.28
CA ILE A 133 -18.77 15.67 -13.63
C ILE A 133 -17.85 16.39 -14.63
N ILE A 134 -17.37 15.68 -15.66
CA ILE A 134 -16.59 16.26 -16.75
C ILE A 134 -17.56 17.04 -17.65
N THR A 135 -17.35 18.36 -17.76
CA THR A 135 -18.26 19.25 -18.50
C THR A 135 -17.84 19.46 -19.96
N TYR A 136 -16.55 19.58 -20.24
CA TYR A 136 -16.00 19.66 -21.60
C TYR A 136 -14.47 19.44 -21.61
N LEU A 137 -13.93 19.26 -22.82
CA LEU A 137 -12.52 19.05 -23.19
C LEU A 137 -11.86 20.32 -23.74
#